data_AF-A0A4Y2ISS6-F1
#
_entry.id   AF-A0A4Y2ISS6-F1
#
_cell.length_a   1.000
_cell.length_b   1.000
_cell.length_c   1.000
_cell.angle_alpha   90.00
_cell.angle_beta   90.00
_cell.angle_gamma   90.00
#
_symmetry.space_group_name_H-M   'P 1'
#
loop_
_entity.id
_entity.type
_entity.pdbx_description
1 polymer ?
#
loop_
_entity_poly.entity_id
_entity_poly.type
_entity_poly.pdbx_seq_one_letter_code
_entity_poly.pdbx_strand_id
1 'polypeptide(L)'
;MTFTVGFSSKTKRTIQYPNIPSAVNPVPHNESLPFPVASNTYTLQPETNFEDFEPQPVPSTTTDDDEEYPADLVHRQPHLVSQPELNDLVGDLELPKSKSQLPGSRLQQWNLLEKDVKISSYRTRQSTLKLLFKEDEDLVFCPNSSELMIELKMSCDPHKWRLFVDSSKTSLKVVPLAHKNDLPSVPVAYSVDMKETYENIS
;
A
#
# COMPACT_ATOMS: atom_id res chain seq x y z
N MET A 1 -41.32 -1.54 -17.20
CA MET A 1 -40.14 -2.24 -17.78
C MET A 1 -39.42 -1.26 -18.69
N THR A 2 -38.24 -0.80 -18.31
CA THR A 2 -37.44 0.14 -19.11
C THR A 2 -36.50 -0.66 -20.00
N PHE A 3 -36.78 -0.68 -21.31
CA PHE A 3 -35.83 -1.18 -22.30
C PHE A 3 -34.69 -0.17 -22.41
N THR A 4 -33.57 -0.48 -21.76
CA THR A 4 -32.38 0.37 -21.78
C THR A 4 -31.46 -0.13 -22.89
N VAL A 5 -31.22 0.75 -23.85
CA VAL A 5 -30.43 0.49 -25.05
C VAL A 5 -29.19 1.37 -24.98
N GLY A 6 -28.02 0.75 -25.04
CA GLY A 6 -26.72 1.44 -25.07
C GLY A 6 -26.07 1.34 -26.45
N PHE A 7 -25.00 2.11 -26.69
CA PHE A 7 -24.16 1.96 -27.87
C PHE A 7 -22.70 1.76 -27.46
N SER A 8 -22.01 0.82 -28.11
CA SER A 8 -20.56 0.66 -27.93
C SER A 8 -19.82 1.79 -28.64
N SER A 9 -18.99 2.55 -27.93
CA SER A 9 -18.15 3.61 -28.53
C SER A 9 -17.16 3.07 -29.57
N LYS A 10 -16.71 1.81 -29.40
CA LYS A 10 -15.72 1.17 -30.28
C LYS A 10 -16.32 0.62 -31.57
N THR A 11 -17.50 0.00 -31.50
CA THR A 11 -18.09 -0.72 -32.65
C THR A 11 -19.37 -0.08 -33.18
N LYS A 12 -19.89 0.95 -32.51
CA LYS A 12 -21.18 1.61 -32.78
C LYS A 12 -22.38 0.66 -32.82
N ARG A 13 -22.25 -0.56 -32.29
CA ARG A 13 -23.35 -1.52 -32.21
C ARG A 13 -24.26 -1.21 -31.04
N THR A 14 -25.55 -1.45 -31.26
CA THR A 14 -26.59 -1.40 -30.23
C THR A 14 -26.36 -2.51 -29.21
N ILE A 15 -26.23 -2.14 -27.94
CA ILE A 15 -26.12 -3.05 -26.80
C ILE A 15 -27.53 -3.19 -26.22
N GLN A 16 -28.05 -4.42 -26.23
CA GLN A 16 -29.30 -4.78 -25.58
C GLN A 16 -28.99 -5.57 -24.31
N TYR A 17 -29.34 -5.01 -23.15
CA TYR A 17 -29.12 -5.69 -21.87
C TYR A 17 -30.25 -6.69 -21.59
N PRO A 18 -29.94 -7.95 -21.22
CA PRO A 18 -30.95 -8.91 -20.80
C PRO A 18 -31.57 -8.50 -19.47
N ASN A 19 -32.88 -8.69 -19.32
CA ASN A 19 -33.58 -8.38 -18.08
C ASN A 19 -33.48 -9.56 -17.11
N ILE A 20 -32.58 -9.48 -16.13
CA ILE A 20 -32.35 -10.53 -15.12
C ILE A 20 -32.66 -9.99 -13.70
N PRO A 21 -33.35 -10.75 -12.82
CA PRO A 21 -33.77 -10.27 -11.50
C PRO A 21 -32.62 -9.87 -10.56
N SER A 22 -31.42 -10.42 -10.78
CA SER A 22 -30.24 -10.23 -9.95
C SER A 22 -29.39 -9.00 -10.32
N ALA A 23 -29.69 -8.31 -11.43
CA ALA A 23 -28.91 -7.16 -11.89
C ALA A 23 -29.80 -5.97 -12.27
N VAL A 24 -29.33 -4.76 -11.94
CA VAL A 24 -30.02 -3.51 -12.27
C VAL A 24 -29.47 -2.96 -13.59
N ASN A 25 -30.36 -2.63 -14.51
CA ASN A 25 -29.98 -2.03 -15.79
C ASN A 25 -29.45 -0.59 -15.61
N PRO A 26 -28.55 -0.10 -16.48
CA PRO A 26 -28.10 1.29 -16.46
C PRO A 26 -29.29 2.25 -16.56
N VAL A 27 -29.38 3.21 -15.64
CA VAL A 27 -30.44 4.23 -15.65
C VAL A 27 -29.97 5.44 -16.47
N PRO A 28 -30.71 5.86 -17.51
CA PRO A 28 -30.38 7.07 -18.25
C PRO A 28 -30.43 8.31 -17.36
N HIS A 29 -29.43 9.18 -17.50
CA HIS A 29 -29.44 10.50 -16.85
C HIS A 29 -30.59 11.35 -17.36
N ASN A 30 -31.25 12.08 -16.46
CA ASN A 30 -32.33 13.02 -16.74
C ASN A 30 -32.29 14.17 -15.72
N GLU A 31 -33.27 15.08 -15.74
CA GLU A 31 -33.30 16.24 -14.82
C GLU A 31 -33.30 15.84 -13.34
N SER A 32 -33.84 14.66 -12.99
CA SER A 32 -33.78 14.11 -11.62
C SER A 32 -32.47 13.38 -11.29
N LEU A 33 -31.64 13.05 -12.29
CA LEU A 33 -30.39 12.31 -12.17
C LEU A 33 -29.31 12.94 -13.07
N PRO A 34 -28.86 14.17 -12.76
CA PRO A 34 -27.87 14.88 -13.57
C PRO A 34 -26.51 14.16 -13.57
N PHE A 35 -25.68 14.48 -14.55
CA PHE A 35 -24.30 14.01 -14.58
C PHE A 35 -23.53 14.61 -13.39
N PRO A 36 -22.81 13.80 -12.59
CA PRO A 36 -21.95 14.34 -11.55
C PRO A 36 -20.81 15.13 -12.20
N VAL A 37 -20.70 16.42 -11.86
CA VAL A 37 -19.64 17.31 -12.33
C VAL A 37 -18.45 17.19 -11.37
N ALA A 38 -17.25 17.00 -11.91
CA ALA A 38 -16.04 16.99 -11.09
C ALA A 38 -15.77 18.39 -10.51
N SER A 39 -15.42 18.46 -9.23
CA SER A 39 -15.05 19.72 -8.57
C SER A 39 -13.68 20.19 -9.08
N ASN A 40 -13.62 21.38 -9.67
CA ASN A 40 -12.40 21.95 -10.27
C ASN A 40 -11.39 22.51 -9.26
N THR A 41 -11.57 22.24 -7.96
CA THR A 41 -10.79 22.88 -6.89
C THR A 41 -9.66 21.97 -6.43
N TYR A 42 -8.63 21.83 -7.27
CA TYR A 42 -7.29 21.48 -6.77
C TYR A 42 -6.35 22.61 -7.19
N THR A 43 -6.27 23.62 -6.34
CA THR A 43 -5.24 24.65 -6.45
C THR A 43 -3.94 24.02 -6.00
N LEU A 44 -3.15 23.50 -6.96
CA LEU A 44 -1.74 23.22 -6.71
C LEU A 44 -1.08 24.56 -6.38
N GLN A 45 -0.64 24.75 -5.13
CA GLN A 45 0.18 25.89 -4.79
C GLN A 45 1.51 25.74 -5.56
N PRO A 46 1.98 26.78 -6.28
CA PRO A 46 3.31 26.73 -6.86
C PRO A 46 4.32 26.71 -5.72
N GLU A 47 5.28 25.80 -5.79
CA GLU A 47 6.41 25.77 -4.87
C GLU A 47 7.13 27.12 -4.94
N THR A 48 7.14 27.83 -3.80
CA THR A 48 7.95 29.02 -3.62
C THR A 48 9.41 28.65 -3.87
N ASN A 49 10.01 29.34 -4.84
CA ASN A 49 11.42 29.33 -5.16
C ASN A 49 12.27 29.35 -3.87
N PHE A 50 13.11 28.33 -3.70
CA PHE A 50 14.25 28.42 -2.79
C PHE A 50 15.26 29.36 -3.46
N GLU A 51 15.41 30.55 -2.90
CA GLU A 51 16.46 31.50 -3.26
C GLU A 51 17.83 30.81 -3.12
N ASP A 52 18.58 30.83 -4.22
CA ASP A 52 19.96 30.38 -4.32
C ASP A 52 20.85 31.34 -3.53
N PHE A 53 21.31 30.91 -2.35
CA PHE A 53 22.29 31.69 -1.59
C PHE A 53 23.68 31.47 -2.20
N GLU A 54 24.06 32.35 -3.13
CA GLU A 54 25.44 32.51 -3.54
C GLU A 54 26.29 32.97 -2.32
N PRO A 55 27.38 32.26 -1.97
CA PRO A 55 28.32 32.77 -0.99
C PRO A 55 29.17 33.88 -1.60
N GLN A 56 28.99 35.11 -1.11
CA GLN A 56 29.87 36.23 -1.48
C GLN A 56 31.32 35.98 -1.01
N PRO A 57 32.33 36.38 -1.81
CA PRO A 57 33.74 36.20 -1.48
C PRO A 57 34.15 37.20 -0.39
N VAL A 58 34.45 36.70 0.80
CA VAL A 58 35.02 37.50 1.90
C VAL A 58 36.53 37.68 1.64
N PRO A 59 37.12 38.89 1.80
CA PRO A 59 38.53 39.12 1.51
C PRO A 59 39.42 38.41 2.52
N SER A 60 40.41 37.67 2.01
CA SER A 60 41.50 37.12 2.81
C SER A 60 42.36 38.25 3.39
N THR A 61 42.28 38.46 4.69
CA THR A 61 43.34 39.12 5.46
C THR A 61 43.88 38.14 6.48
N THR A 62 45.05 37.59 6.15
CA THR A 62 45.90 36.87 7.08
C THR A 62 46.36 37.86 8.15
N THR A 63 45.81 37.74 9.35
CA THR A 63 46.47 38.24 10.56
C THR A 63 46.48 37.09 11.54
N ASP A 64 47.71 36.68 11.82
CA ASP A 64 48.15 35.70 12.79
C ASP A 64 47.72 36.19 14.18
N ASP A 65 46.58 35.71 14.67
CA ASP A 65 46.18 35.89 16.07
C ASP A 65 45.73 34.53 16.58
N ASP A 66 46.65 33.90 17.30
CA ASP A 66 46.56 32.58 17.91
C ASP A 66 45.63 32.71 19.13
N GLU A 67 44.34 32.93 18.88
CA GLU A 67 43.29 32.82 19.89
C GLU A 67 43.18 31.34 20.25
N GLU A 68 43.84 30.97 21.35
CA GLU A 68 43.76 29.68 22.01
C GLU A 68 42.30 29.37 22.30
N TYR A 69 41.65 28.72 21.33
CA TYR A 69 40.32 28.15 21.50
C TYR A 69 40.41 27.26 22.73
N PRO A 70 39.66 27.54 23.81
CA PRO A 70 39.70 26.67 24.97
C PRO A 70 39.28 25.30 24.47
N ALA A 71 40.24 24.38 24.46
CA ALA A 71 40.00 22.98 24.19
C ALA A 71 39.25 22.44 25.39
N ASP A 72 37.99 22.84 25.52
CA ASP A 72 36.99 22.17 26.33
C ASP A 72 36.71 20.86 25.61
N LEU A 73 37.70 19.97 25.70
CA LEU A 73 37.62 18.54 25.43
C LEU A 73 36.69 17.94 26.49
N VAL A 74 35.47 18.44 26.56
CA VAL A 74 34.34 17.65 27.02
C VAL A 74 34.42 16.42 26.15
N HIS A 75 34.74 15.29 26.78
CA HIS A 75 34.67 13.97 26.16
C HIS A 75 33.22 13.76 25.71
N ARG A 76 32.85 14.34 24.58
CA ARG A 76 31.52 14.27 24.02
C ARG A 76 31.45 12.90 23.44
N GLN A 77 30.94 11.98 24.25
CA GLN A 77 30.69 10.62 23.84
C GLN A 77 29.90 10.68 22.52
N PRO A 78 30.30 9.91 21.49
CA PRO A 78 29.62 9.93 20.21
C PRO A 78 28.13 9.67 20.42
N HIS A 79 27.27 10.45 19.77
CA HIS A 79 25.84 10.17 19.76
C HIS A 79 25.61 8.82 19.08
N LEU A 80 25.02 7.89 19.82
CA LEU A 80 24.63 6.60 19.27
C LEU A 80 23.19 6.71 18.81
N VAL A 81 22.98 6.43 17.52
CA VAL A 81 21.66 6.44 16.90
C VAL A 81 20.82 5.33 17.50
N SER A 82 19.69 5.71 18.08
CA SER A 82 18.72 4.79 18.67
C SER A 82 17.79 4.18 17.62
N GLN A 83 17.00 3.17 18.00
CA GLN A 83 16.04 2.55 17.08
C GLN A 83 14.98 3.52 16.51
N PRO A 84 14.34 4.42 17.28
CA PRO A 84 13.40 5.39 16.71
C PRO A 84 14.11 6.35 15.75
N GLU A 85 15.28 6.87 16.10
CA GLU A 85 16.05 7.77 15.21
C GLU A 85 16.44 7.09 13.89
N LEU A 86 16.82 5.81 13.92
CA LEU A 86 17.07 5.05 12.70
C LEU A 86 15.79 4.87 11.86
N ASN A 87 14.65 4.65 12.49
CA ASN A 87 13.37 4.51 11.79
C ASN A 87 12.89 5.84 11.19
N ASP A 88 13.07 6.94 11.92
CA ASP A 88 12.73 8.29 11.48
C ASP A 88 13.62 8.68 10.30
N LEU A 89 14.94 8.42 10.37
CA LEU A 89 15.86 8.63 9.25
C LEU A 89 15.46 7.83 7.99
N VAL A 90 15.03 6.58 8.16
CA VAL A 90 14.53 5.76 7.05
C VAL A 90 13.23 6.33 6.47
N GLY A 91 12.39 6.92 7.31
CA GLY A 91 11.14 7.60 6.93
C GLY A 91 11.40 8.91 6.19
N ASP A 92 12.23 9.78 6.74
CA ASP A 92 12.61 11.09 6.18
C ASP A 92 13.26 10.97 4.81
N LEU A 93 14.04 9.90 4.60
CA LEU A 93 14.67 9.59 3.31
C LEU A 93 13.77 8.76 2.37
N GLU A 94 12.55 8.44 2.78
CA GLU A 94 11.58 7.63 2.04
C GLU A 94 12.17 6.31 1.50
N LEU A 95 13.08 5.69 2.26
CA LEU A 95 13.82 4.53 1.77
C LEU A 95 12.93 3.28 1.78
N PRO A 96 12.85 2.54 0.66
CA PRO A 96 12.21 1.24 0.68
C PRO A 96 12.99 0.31 1.60
N LYS A 97 12.27 -0.62 2.24
CA LYS A 97 12.80 -1.51 3.29
C LYS A 97 14.03 -2.34 2.89
N SER A 98 14.18 -2.64 1.60
CA SER A 98 15.37 -3.33 1.08
C SER A 98 16.60 -2.41 1.09
N LYS A 99 16.41 -1.13 0.72
CA LYS A 99 17.48 -0.14 0.67
C LYS A 99 17.83 0.43 2.04
N SER A 100 16.88 0.47 2.98
CA SER A 100 17.09 0.97 4.34
C SER A 100 18.09 0.12 5.15
N GLN A 101 18.34 -1.12 4.76
CA GLN A 101 19.32 -1.99 5.41
C GLN A 101 20.76 -1.52 5.22
N LEU A 102 21.08 -0.95 4.06
CA LEU A 102 22.42 -0.49 3.71
C LEU A 102 22.92 0.64 4.65
N PRO A 103 22.20 1.77 4.83
CA PRO A 103 22.64 2.82 5.75
C PRO A 103 22.68 2.31 7.19
N GLY A 104 21.72 1.50 7.63
CA GLY A 104 21.76 0.89 8.97
C GLY A 104 23.01 0.01 9.18
N SER A 105 23.40 -0.78 8.18
CA SER A 105 24.62 -1.60 8.25
C SER A 105 25.90 -0.75 8.26
N ARG A 106 25.95 0.35 7.52
CA ARG A 106 27.07 1.30 7.57
C ARG A 106 27.18 2.00 8.92
N LEU A 107 26.07 2.48 9.48
CA LEU A 107 26.04 3.07 10.82
C LEU A 107 26.51 2.08 11.89
N GLN A 108 26.15 0.79 11.76
CA GLN A 108 26.65 -0.25 12.65
C GLN A 108 28.16 -0.46 12.51
N GLN A 109 28.69 -0.51 11.27
CA GLN A 109 30.13 -0.62 11.01
C GLN A 109 30.92 0.56 11.59
N TRP A 110 30.32 1.75 11.60
CA TRP A 110 30.91 2.95 12.19
C TRP A 110 30.78 3.01 13.73
N ASN A 111 30.17 2.00 14.36
CA ASN A 111 29.86 1.99 15.79
C ASN A 111 29.03 3.21 16.22
N LEU A 112 28.14 3.68 15.33
CA LEU A 112 27.23 4.81 15.56
C LEU A 112 25.80 4.37 15.89
N LEU A 113 25.55 3.07 16.05
CA LEU A 113 24.27 2.54 16.54
C LEU A 113 24.39 2.08 17.99
N GLU A 114 23.31 2.20 18.76
CA GLU A 114 23.20 1.51 20.05
C GLU A 114 23.23 -0.02 19.86
N LYS A 115 23.64 -0.76 20.91
CA LYS A 115 23.88 -2.22 20.84
C LYS A 115 22.65 -3.04 20.44
N ASP A 116 21.45 -2.56 20.73
CA ASP A 116 20.19 -3.30 20.55
C ASP A 116 19.39 -2.86 19.30
N VAL A 117 19.97 -2.04 18.43
CA VAL A 117 19.31 -1.55 17.21
C VAL A 117 19.24 -2.63 16.15
N LYS A 118 18.04 -2.85 15.59
CA LYS A 118 17.80 -3.80 14.51
C LYS A 118 17.81 -3.08 13.17
N ILE A 119 18.80 -3.40 12.34
CA ILE A 119 18.95 -2.85 10.97
C ILE A 119 17.79 -3.27 10.06
N SER A 120 17.32 -4.50 10.21
CA SER A 120 16.18 -5.04 9.47
C SER A 120 15.22 -5.71 10.43
N SER A 121 13.94 -5.39 10.32
CA SER A 121 12.88 -6.08 11.03
C SER A 121 11.78 -6.47 10.06
N TYR A 122 11.29 -7.71 10.09
CA TYR A 122 10.11 -8.10 9.33
C TYR A 122 8.89 -8.11 10.25
N ARG A 123 7.77 -7.58 9.77
CA ARG A 123 6.50 -7.71 10.50
C ARG A 123 6.12 -9.18 10.46
N THR A 124 5.79 -9.76 11.60
CA THR A 124 5.36 -11.15 11.75
C THR A 124 3.87 -11.26 12.05
N ARG A 125 3.09 -10.18 11.89
CA ARG A 125 1.64 -10.17 12.18
C ARG A 125 0.87 -11.21 11.38
N GLN A 126 1.37 -11.56 10.20
CA GLN A 126 0.81 -12.58 9.31
C GLN A 126 1.23 -14.02 9.63
N SER A 127 2.08 -14.25 10.65
CA SER A 127 2.63 -15.60 10.88
C SER A 127 1.57 -16.60 11.34
N THR A 128 0.61 -16.18 12.17
CA THR A 128 -0.50 -17.06 12.58
C THR A 128 -1.44 -17.34 11.40
N LEU A 129 -1.79 -16.31 10.64
CA LEU A 129 -2.62 -16.43 9.45
C LEU A 129 -1.98 -17.33 8.39
N LYS A 130 -0.65 -17.27 8.20
CA LYS A 130 0.06 -18.11 7.22
C LYS A 130 -0.16 -19.61 7.45
N LEU A 131 -0.37 -20.05 8.69
CA LEU A 131 -0.63 -21.46 9.03
C LEU A 131 -2.01 -21.94 8.56
N LEU A 132 -2.94 -21.02 8.30
CA LEU A 132 -4.30 -21.33 7.83
C LEU A 132 -4.39 -21.48 6.31
N PHE A 133 -3.32 -21.20 5.58
CA PHE A 133 -3.27 -21.31 4.13
C PHE A 133 -2.39 -22.49 3.70
N LYS A 134 -2.77 -23.10 2.59
CA LYS A 134 -2.01 -24.09 1.85
C LYS A 134 -1.73 -23.56 0.46
N GLU A 135 -0.67 -24.09 -0.13
CA GLU A 135 -0.25 -23.79 -1.49
C GLU A 135 -0.27 -25.10 -2.25
N ASP A 136 -0.92 -25.10 -3.40
CA ASP A 136 -0.96 -26.21 -4.34
C ASP A 136 -0.69 -25.63 -5.74
N GLU A 137 0.40 -26.09 -6.36
CA GLU A 137 0.99 -25.49 -7.55
C GLU A 137 1.13 -23.96 -7.41
N ASP A 138 0.33 -23.18 -8.15
CA ASP A 138 0.34 -21.71 -8.15
C ASP A 138 -0.85 -21.10 -7.39
N LEU A 139 -1.66 -21.91 -6.71
CA LEU A 139 -2.85 -21.49 -5.97
C LEU A 139 -2.61 -21.56 -4.46
N VAL A 140 -2.65 -20.40 -3.82
CA VAL A 140 -2.68 -20.30 -2.36
C VAL A 140 -4.12 -20.19 -1.91
N PHE A 141 -4.58 -21.10 -1.07
CA PHE A 141 -5.96 -21.15 -0.59
C PHE A 141 -6.07 -21.49 0.90
N CYS A 142 -7.15 -21.07 1.52
CA CYS A 142 -7.51 -21.40 2.88
C CYS A 142 -8.46 -22.62 2.87
N PRO A 143 -8.03 -23.80 3.37
CA PRO A 143 -8.88 -25.00 3.38
C PRO A 143 -10.08 -24.85 4.31
N ASN A 144 -9.94 -24.06 5.39
CA ASN A 144 -11.00 -23.82 6.36
C ASN A 144 -11.24 -22.32 6.55
N SER A 145 -12.11 -21.76 5.71
CA SER A 145 -12.48 -20.35 5.80
C SER A 145 -13.10 -19.95 7.15
N SER A 146 -13.70 -20.89 7.89
CA SER A 146 -14.26 -20.63 9.22
C SER A 146 -13.16 -20.33 10.25
N GLU A 147 -12.06 -21.10 10.24
CA GLU A 147 -10.91 -20.86 11.12
C GLU A 147 -10.27 -19.50 10.83
N LEU A 148 -10.14 -19.14 9.55
CA LEU A 148 -9.65 -17.83 9.13
C LEU A 148 -10.54 -16.70 9.66
N MET A 149 -11.85 -16.84 9.56
CA MET A 149 -12.79 -15.84 10.08
C MET A 149 -12.70 -15.72 11.60
N ILE A 150 -12.55 -16.83 12.33
CA ILE A 150 -12.38 -16.84 13.78
C ILE A 150 -11.10 -16.12 14.19
N GLU A 151 -9.98 -16.43 13.54
CA GLU A 151 -8.67 -15.79 13.80
C GLU A 151 -8.73 -14.27 13.52
N LEU A 152 -9.45 -13.87 12.47
CA LEU A 152 -9.71 -12.46 12.15
C LEU A 152 -10.76 -11.79 13.05
N LYS A 153 -11.35 -12.54 13.99
CA LYS A 153 -12.41 -12.09 14.90
C LYS A 153 -13.66 -11.61 14.17
N MET A 154 -14.01 -12.29 13.09
CA MET A 154 -15.15 -12.00 12.22
C MET A 154 -16.23 -13.08 12.39
N SER A 155 -17.50 -12.73 12.12
CA SER A 155 -18.58 -13.70 12.24
C SER A 155 -18.59 -14.70 11.08
N CYS A 156 -18.51 -15.99 11.39
CA CYS A 156 -18.62 -17.08 10.42
C CYS A 156 -20.11 -17.47 10.19
N ASP A 157 -20.89 -16.55 9.63
CA ASP A 157 -22.28 -16.82 9.22
C ASP A 157 -22.35 -16.82 7.68
N PRO A 158 -22.45 -17.99 7.02
CA PRO A 158 -22.48 -18.08 5.56
C PRO A 158 -23.54 -17.21 4.91
N HIS A 159 -24.68 -16.95 5.57
CA HIS A 159 -25.74 -16.10 5.02
C HIS A 159 -25.37 -14.62 4.97
N LYS A 160 -24.34 -14.20 5.72
CA LYS A 160 -23.80 -12.83 5.70
C LYS A 160 -22.73 -12.64 4.65
N TRP A 161 -22.23 -13.70 4.02
CA TRP A 161 -21.13 -13.62 3.06
C TRP A 161 -21.59 -14.05 1.67
N ARG A 162 -21.09 -13.38 0.64
CA ARG A 162 -21.15 -13.87 -0.74
C ARG A 162 -19.73 -14.10 -1.23
N LEU A 163 -19.51 -15.19 -1.95
CA LEU A 163 -18.22 -15.46 -2.56
C LEU A 163 -18.08 -14.62 -3.83
N PHE A 164 -16.97 -13.90 -3.94
CA PHE A 164 -16.61 -13.15 -5.12
C PHE A 164 -15.33 -13.73 -5.72
N VAL A 165 -15.39 -14.08 -7.00
CA VAL A 165 -14.23 -14.52 -7.78
C VAL A 165 -13.88 -13.37 -8.72
N ASP A 166 -12.70 -12.81 -8.51
CA ASP A 166 -12.10 -11.82 -9.39
C ASP A 166 -11.00 -12.50 -10.19
N SER A 167 -11.00 -12.32 -11.50
CA SER A 167 -10.02 -12.95 -12.37
C SER A 167 -9.45 -11.96 -13.37
N SER A 168 -8.24 -12.26 -13.82
CA SER A 168 -7.59 -11.59 -14.94
C SER A 168 -7.09 -12.64 -15.93
N LYS A 169 -6.36 -12.20 -16.97
CA LYS A 169 -5.73 -13.12 -17.91
C LYS A 169 -4.66 -14.00 -17.27
N THR A 170 -4.08 -13.54 -16.17
CA THR A 170 -2.93 -14.18 -15.53
C THR A 170 -3.18 -14.52 -14.08
N SER A 171 -4.18 -13.94 -13.41
CA SER A 171 -4.37 -14.09 -11.96
C SER A 171 -5.81 -14.45 -11.60
N LEU A 172 -5.97 -15.13 -10.47
CA LEU A 172 -7.26 -15.41 -9.86
C LEU A 172 -7.25 -14.96 -8.40
N LYS A 173 -8.38 -14.45 -7.92
CA LYS A 173 -8.58 -14.12 -6.51
C LYS A 173 -9.99 -14.49 -6.08
N VAL A 174 -10.11 -15.18 -4.96
CA VAL A 174 -11.38 -15.58 -4.35
C VAL A 174 -11.50 -14.91 -2.99
N VAL A 175 -12.60 -14.19 -2.79
CA VAL A 175 -12.78 -13.28 -1.66
C VAL A 175 -14.24 -13.34 -1.17
N PRO A 176 -14.51 -13.68 0.11
CA PRO A 176 -15.82 -13.47 0.70
C PRO A 176 -16.04 -11.98 0.94
N LEU A 177 -17.18 -11.48 0.49
CA LEU A 177 -17.66 -10.13 0.71
C LEU A 177 -18.87 -10.18 1.64
N ALA A 178 -18.90 -9.32 2.65
CA ALA A 178 -20.09 -9.19 3.48
C ALA A 178 -21.24 -8.62 2.64
N HIS A 179 -22.43 -9.17 2.77
CA HIS A 179 -23.61 -8.76 2.00
C HIS A 179 -23.94 -7.27 2.17
N LYS A 180 -23.73 -6.73 3.38
CA LYS A 180 -23.94 -5.32 3.70
C LYS A 180 -22.73 -4.44 3.38
N ASN A 181 -21.62 -5.04 2.94
CA ASN A 181 -20.35 -4.36 2.69
C ASN A 181 -19.84 -3.56 3.92
N ASP A 182 -20.17 -4.03 5.11
CA ASP A 182 -19.84 -3.45 6.41
C ASP A 182 -18.55 -4.03 7.01
N LEU A 183 -18.05 -5.12 6.44
CA LEU A 183 -16.81 -5.78 6.84
C LEU A 183 -15.79 -5.79 5.69
N PRO A 184 -14.49 -5.78 6.01
CA PRO A 184 -13.45 -5.87 5.01
C PRO A 184 -13.53 -7.20 4.25
N SER A 185 -13.13 -7.15 2.98
CA SER A 185 -13.01 -8.33 2.14
C SER A 185 -11.80 -9.17 2.55
N VAL A 186 -11.96 -10.49 2.71
CA VAL A 186 -10.88 -11.38 3.16
C VAL A 186 -10.45 -12.30 2.02
N PRO A 187 -9.21 -12.26 1.50
CA PRO A 187 -8.81 -13.23 0.47
C PRO A 187 -8.77 -14.64 1.05
N VAL A 188 -9.53 -15.57 0.47
CA VAL A 188 -9.52 -17.00 0.85
C VAL A 188 -8.76 -17.84 -0.15
N ALA A 189 -8.63 -17.40 -1.40
CA ALA A 189 -7.68 -17.97 -2.33
C ALA A 189 -7.13 -16.90 -3.28
N TYR A 190 -5.90 -17.07 -3.75
CA TYR A 190 -5.33 -16.26 -4.79
C TYR A 190 -4.26 -17.02 -5.57
N SER A 191 -4.08 -16.64 -6.83
CA SER A 191 -3.01 -17.09 -7.70
C SER A 191 -2.60 -15.93 -8.61
N VAL A 192 -1.30 -15.81 -8.89
CA VAL A 192 -0.74 -14.77 -9.75
C VAL A 192 -0.53 -15.23 -11.19
N ASP A 193 -0.54 -16.54 -11.42
CA ASP A 193 -0.26 -17.19 -12.72
C ASP A 193 -1.39 -18.13 -13.20
N MET A 194 -2.53 -18.16 -12.50
CA MET A 194 -3.72 -18.91 -12.89
C MET A 194 -4.78 -18.04 -13.58
N LYS A 195 -5.24 -18.48 -14.75
CA LYS A 195 -6.33 -17.86 -15.52
C LYS A 195 -7.68 -18.49 -15.15
N GLU A 196 -8.76 -17.70 -15.24
CA GLU A 196 -10.13 -18.23 -15.23
C GLU A 196 -10.40 -19.08 -16.48
N THR A 197 -10.41 -20.39 -16.29
CA THR A 197 -10.85 -21.41 -17.25
C THR A 197 -11.82 -22.34 -16.51
N TYR A 198 -12.70 -23.04 -17.26
CA TYR A 198 -13.63 -23.98 -16.65
C TYR A 198 -12.90 -25.06 -15.82
N GLU A 199 -11.76 -25.53 -16.32
CA GLU A 199 -10.91 -26.54 -15.64
C GLU A 199 -10.34 -26.03 -14.31
N ASN A 200 -10.01 -24.74 -14.22
CA ASN A 200 -9.41 -24.16 -13.02
C ASN A 200 -10.44 -23.72 -11.96
N ILE A 201 -11.71 -23.59 -12.34
CA ILE A 201 -12.79 -23.13 -11.44
C ILE A 201 -13.84 -24.20 -11.13
N SER A 202 -13.75 -25.39 -11.76
CA SER A 202 -14.64 -26.54 -11.53
C SER A 202 -14.22 -27.35 -10.31
#